data_AF-A0A350KPE3-F1
#
_entry.id   AF-A0A350KPE3-F1
#
_cell.length_a   1.000
_cell.length_b   1.000
_cell.length_c   1.000
_cell.angle_alpha   90.00
_cell.angle_beta   90.00
_cell.angle_gamma   90.00
#
_symmetry.space_group_name_H-M   'P 1'
#
loop_
_entity.id
_entity.type
_entity.pdbx_description
1 polymer ?
#
loop_
_entity_poly.entity_id
_entity_poly.type
_entity_poly.pdbx_seq_one_letter_code
_entity_poly.pdbx_strand_id
1 'polypeptide(L)'
;MSNMQKLIVWSAAFALFLAGVYVLRDVLLPFVAGIVIAYFLDPVTSKLQKRIHSRIAAVCIVSAVLILLFLLCVLIVVPIVQKQLSLFVANLPLYVSLLWEKIEPYVNDVRHLLPKQADTLRQNAAGHLSGGVKILLGTAQKLLSGSMALVNLLSVLVITPVVAFYLLRDWTKFCLAIRRLMPREEAKTIRSLLAQMNDIISGFVRGQATVCLCLGVFYAVGLTLSGLDLGLLIGLGIGAMSFIPYVGSTVGFALSVGLAAVQFDDWHRVAVIVVVFFLGQMLEGNVLTPKLVGEKVGLHPVWV
;
A
#
# COMPACT_ATOMS: atom_id res chain seq x y z
N MET A 1 5.96 45.93 -15.94
CA MET A 1 6.44 44.62 -16.44
C MET A 1 5.61 44.22 -17.64
N SER A 2 6.22 43.94 -18.78
CA SER A 2 5.48 43.39 -19.94
C SER A 2 4.95 41.99 -19.61
N ASN A 3 3.90 41.54 -20.30
CA ASN A 3 3.35 40.19 -20.10
C ASN A 3 4.41 39.10 -20.28
N MET A 4 5.41 39.34 -21.16
CA MET A 4 6.54 38.44 -21.39
C MET A 4 7.50 38.36 -20.19
N GLN A 5 7.77 39.49 -19.52
CA GLN A 5 8.58 39.49 -18.29
C GLN A 5 7.87 38.77 -17.14
N LYS A 6 6.55 38.92 -17.01
CA LYS A 6 5.77 38.17 -16.02
C LYS A 6 5.85 36.66 -16.31
N LEU A 7 5.68 36.26 -17.57
CA LEU A 7 5.74 34.85 -17.96
C LEU A 7 7.10 34.22 -17.65
N ILE A 8 8.20 34.91 -17.94
CA ILE A 8 9.56 34.43 -17.65
C ILE A 8 9.79 34.30 -16.14
N VAL A 9 9.39 35.29 -15.35
CA VAL A 9 9.55 35.24 -13.88
C VAL A 9 8.72 34.10 -13.28
N TRP A 10 7.47 33.92 -13.71
CA TRP A 10 6.62 32.85 -13.20
C TRP A 10 7.10 31.47 -13.61
N SER A 11 7.58 31.30 -14.84
CA SER A 11 8.15 30.03 -15.31
C SER A 11 9.46 29.70 -14.61
N ALA A 12 10.34 30.68 -14.40
CA ALA A 12 11.57 30.49 -13.62
C ALA A 12 11.28 30.15 -12.15
N ALA A 13 10.33 30.85 -11.52
CA ALA A 13 9.89 30.55 -10.16
C ALA A 13 9.27 29.14 -10.05
N PHE A 14 8.47 28.74 -11.04
CA PHE A 14 7.89 27.40 -11.10
C PHE A 14 8.96 26.32 -11.30
N ALA A 15 9.93 26.55 -12.18
CA ALA A 15 11.06 25.63 -12.38
C ALA A 15 11.91 25.49 -11.12
N LEU A 16 12.19 26.60 -10.41
CA LEU A 16 12.91 26.59 -9.14
C LEU A 16 12.13 25.84 -8.05
N PHE A 17 10.81 26.04 -7.99
CA PHE A 17 9.93 25.30 -7.09
C PHE A 17 9.97 23.79 -7.38
N LEU A 18 9.85 23.38 -8.64
CA LEU A 18 9.95 21.97 -9.04
C LEU A 18 11.32 21.38 -8.73
N ALA A 19 12.40 22.13 -8.97
CA ALA A 19 13.75 21.71 -8.62
C ALA A 19 13.90 21.53 -7.10
N GLY A 20 13.36 22.45 -6.31
CA GLY A 20 13.32 22.36 -4.85
C GLY A 20 12.55 21.13 -4.37
N VAL A 21 11.36 20.89 -4.91
CA VAL A 21 10.55 19.69 -4.60
C VAL A 21 11.30 18.41 -4.98
N TYR A 22 11.97 18.38 -6.14
CA TYR A 22 12.73 17.22 -6.58
C TYR A 22 13.92 16.91 -5.66
N VAL A 23 14.67 17.94 -5.23
CA VAL A 23 15.81 17.79 -4.33
C VAL A 23 15.38 17.43 -2.90
N LEU A 24 14.26 18.00 -2.42
CA LEU A 24 13.77 17.80 -1.05
C LEU A 24 12.78 16.65 -0.91
N ARG A 25 12.47 15.90 -1.97
CA ARG A 25 11.39 14.90 -1.98
C ARG A 25 11.47 13.89 -0.83
N ASP A 26 12.68 13.42 -0.50
CA ASP A 26 12.89 12.39 0.52
C ASP A 26 12.64 12.96 1.93
N VAL A 27 12.93 14.25 2.14
CA VAL A 27 12.67 14.98 3.38
C VAL A 27 11.20 15.40 3.48
N LEU A 28 10.51 15.61 2.36
CA LEU A 28 9.10 16.01 2.31
C LEU A 28 8.14 14.85 2.60
N LEU A 29 8.53 13.60 2.32
CA LEU A 29 7.67 12.42 2.50
C LEU A 29 7.05 12.32 3.91
N PRO A 30 7.81 12.41 5.02
CA PRO A 30 7.24 12.40 6.37
C PRO A 30 6.25 13.53 6.63
N PHE A 31 6.44 14.70 6.00
CA PHE A 31 5.53 15.84 6.16
C PHE A 31 4.22 15.62 5.42
N VAL A 32 4.30 15.13 4.17
CA VAL A 32 3.11 14.79 3.39
C VAL A 32 2.32 13.68 4.09
N ALA A 33 2.99 12.63 4.54
CA ALA A 33 2.37 11.56 5.32
C ALA A 33 1.74 12.09 6.62
N GLY A 34 2.44 12.99 7.32
CA GLY A 34 1.94 13.65 8.53
C GLY A 34 0.69 14.50 8.28
N ILE A 35 0.62 15.22 7.15
CA ILE A 35 -0.57 15.98 6.73
C ILE A 35 -1.74 15.03 6.48
N VAL A 36 -1.52 13.94 5.75
CA VAL A 36 -2.56 12.94 5.49
C VAL A 36 -3.06 12.35 6.81
N ILE A 37 -2.16 11.89 7.69
CA ILE A 37 -2.54 11.34 8.99
C ILE A 37 -3.29 12.37 9.84
N ALA A 38 -2.82 13.61 9.91
CA ALA A 38 -3.49 14.67 10.66
C ALA A 38 -4.90 14.95 10.12
N TYR A 39 -5.05 14.99 8.78
CA TYR A 39 -6.34 15.12 8.11
C TYR A 39 -7.31 13.99 8.50
N PHE A 40 -6.81 12.75 8.51
CA PHE A 40 -7.58 11.57 8.90
C PHE A 40 -8.05 11.61 10.35
N LEU A 41 -7.14 12.00 11.25
CA LEU A 41 -7.36 11.98 12.69
C LEU A 41 -8.09 13.23 13.21
N ASP A 42 -8.09 14.35 12.48
CA ASP A 42 -8.71 15.59 12.95
C ASP A 42 -10.19 15.43 13.34
N PRO A 43 -11.05 14.69 12.60
CA PRO A 43 -12.41 14.48 13.05
C PRO A 43 -12.54 13.63 14.31
N VAL A 44 -11.60 12.69 14.55
CA VAL A 44 -11.54 11.93 15.82
C VAL A 44 -11.12 12.86 16.95
N THR A 45 -10.07 13.66 16.74
CA THR A 45 -9.58 14.67 17.69
C THR A 45 -10.64 15.71 18.00
N SER A 46 -11.37 16.20 17.00
CA SER A 46 -12.43 17.19 17.15
C SER A 46 -13.64 16.62 17.90
N LYS A 47 -14.00 15.35 17.68
CA LYS A 47 -15.03 14.66 18.49
C LYS A 47 -14.59 14.50 19.95
N LEU A 48 -13.32 14.13 20.19
CA LEU A 48 -12.78 13.96 21.53
C LEU A 48 -12.62 15.31 22.25
N GLN A 49 -12.20 16.35 21.54
CA GLN A 49 -12.10 17.72 22.03
C GLN A 49 -13.46 18.21 22.56
N LYS A 50 -14.56 17.90 21.89
CA LYS A 50 -15.91 18.26 22.36
C LYS A 50 -16.27 17.58 23.69
N ARG A 51 -15.70 16.41 24.00
CA ARG A 51 -15.93 15.72 25.27
C ARG A 51 -14.99 16.19 26.39
N ILE A 52 -13.72 16.42 26.08
CA ILE A 52 -12.68 16.78 27.07
C ILE A 52 -12.56 18.30 27.25
N HIS A 53 -13.14 19.11 26.37
CA HIS A 53 -13.10 20.58 26.36
C HIS A 53 -11.69 21.19 26.19
N SER A 54 -10.67 20.39 25.86
CA SER A 54 -9.31 20.85 25.59
C SER A 54 -8.76 20.25 24.29
N ARG A 55 -8.32 21.11 23.36
CA ARG A 55 -7.70 20.68 22.09
C ARG A 55 -6.39 19.95 22.35
N ILE A 56 -5.55 20.48 23.23
CA ILE A 56 -4.23 19.90 23.52
C ILE A 56 -4.39 18.50 24.14
N ALA A 57 -5.31 18.34 25.10
CA ALA A 57 -5.57 17.04 25.71
C ALA A 57 -6.08 16.02 24.67
N ALA A 58 -7.03 16.42 23.82
CA ALA A 58 -7.54 15.56 22.76
C ALA A 58 -6.44 15.13 21.77
N VAL A 59 -5.57 16.06 21.36
CA VAL A 59 -4.44 15.79 20.48
C VAL A 59 -3.45 14.84 21.14
N CYS A 60 -3.06 15.07 22.40
CA CYS A 60 -2.15 14.19 23.13
C CYS A 60 -2.70 12.76 23.22
N ILE A 61 -3.99 12.60 23.53
CA ILE A 61 -4.62 11.27 23.63
C ILE A 61 -4.65 10.58 22.26
N VAL A 62 -5.13 11.27 21.21
CA VAL A 62 -5.22 10.68 19.87
C VAL A 62 -3.84 10.33 19.32
N SER A 63 -2.85 11.20 19.50
CA SER A 63 -1.48 10.92 19.08
C SER A 63 -0.81 9.83 19.90
N ALA A 64 -1.06 9.74 21.21
CA ALA A 64 -0.56 8.63 22.03
C ALA A 64 -1.14 7.29 21.58
N VAL A 65 -2.45 7.22 21.32
CA VAL A 65 -3.10 6.01 20.78
C VAL A 65 -2.55 5.66 19.40
N LEU A 66 -2.37 6.64 18.51
CA LEU A 66 -1.76 6.43 17.19
C LEU A 66 -0.35 5.85 17.31
N ILE A 67 0.51 6.49 18.12
CA ILE A 67 1.89 6.05 18.33
C ILE A 67 1.90 4.63 18.91
N LEU A 68 1.04 4.34 19.88
CA LEU A 68 0.93 3.00 20.46
C LEU A 68 0.52 1.95 19.43
N LEU A 69 -0.56 2.18 18.68
CA LEU A 69 -1.03 1.26 17.63
C LEU A 69 0.04 1.06 16.55
N PHE A 70 0.72 2.13 16.17
CA PHE A 70 1.78 2.10 15.18
C PHE A 70 3.00 1.32 15.66
N LEU A 71 3.48 1.57 16.88
CA LEU A 71 4.58 0.81 17.49
C LEU A 71 4.21 -0.67 17.61
N LEU A 72 2.98 -0.99 18.03
CA LEU A 72 2.51 -2.37 18.13
C LEU A 72 2.45 -3.04 16.75
N CYS A 73 1.97 -2.33 15.73
CA CYS A 73 1.99 -2.81 14.34
C CYS A 73 3.42 -3.08 13.86
N VAL A 74 4.35 -2.14 14.08
CA VAL A 74 5.75 -2.30 13.69
C VAL A 74 6.41 -3.47 14.42
N LEU A 75 6.27 -3.55 15.75
CA LEU A 75 6.90 -4.58 16.57
C LEU A 75 6.35 -6.00 16.30
N ILE A 76 5.12 -6.12 15.78
CA ILE A 76 4.53 -7.42 15.45
C ILE A 76 4.71 -7.74 13.96
N VAL A 77 4.28 -6.86 13.07
CA VAL A 77 4.21 -7.13 11.63
C VAL A 77 5.60 -7.19 11.01
N VAL A 78 6.49 -6.24 11.33
CA VAL A 78 7.83 -6.18 10.72
C VAL A 78 8.65 -7.45 10.96
N PRO A 79 8.81 -7.99 12.19
CA PRO A 79 9.59 -9.20 12.37
C PRO A 79 8.94 -10.42 11.72
N ILE A 80 7.61 -10.51 11.68
CA ILE A 80 6.94 -11.63 11.00
C ILE A 80 7.17 -11.55 9.48
N VAL A 81 7.01 -10.37 8.89
CA VAL A 81 7.29 -10.12 7.47
C VAL A 81 8.76 -10.41 7.15
N GLN A 82 9.69 -9.95 7.99
CA GLN A 82 11.12 -10.21 7.83
C GLN A 82 11.42 -11.71 7.88
N LYS A 83 10.80 -12.45 8.82
CA LYS A 83 10.94 -13.91 8.92
C LYS A 83 10.39 -14.61 7.69
N GLN A 84 9.19 -14.27 7.23
CA GLN A 84 8.58 -14.87 6.03
C GLN A 84 9.39 -14.57 4.77
N LEU A 85 9.86 -13.33 4.62
CA LEU A 85 10.72 -12.95 3.50
C LEU A 85 12.07 -13.69 3.54
N SER A 86 12.68 -13.83 4.72
CA SER A 86 13.95 -14.56 4.86
C SER A 86 13.77 -16.06 4.56
N LEU A 87 12.66 -16.66 5.00
CA LEU A 87 12.32 -18.05 4.67
C LEU A 87 12.06 -18.23 3.17
N PHE A 88 11.35 -17.29 2.53
CA PHE A 88 11.14 -17.31 1.08
C PHE A 88 12.46 -17.27 0.32
N VAL A 89 13.35 -16.36 0.69
CA VAL A 89 14.67 -16.21 0.07
C VAL A 89 15.51 -17.47 0.25
N ALA A 90 15.49 -18.08 1.44
CA ALA A 90 16.20 -19.33 1.71
C ALA A 90 15.63 -20.53 0.92
N ASN A 91 14.30 -20.60 0.77
CA ASN A 91 13.61 -21.68 0.07
C ASN A 91 13.45 -21.43 -1.44
N LEU A 92 13.83 -20.25 -1.95
CA LEU A 92 13.66 -19.91 -3.35
C LEU A 92 14.33 -20.91 -4.31
N PRO A 93 15.56 -21.41 -4.06
CA PRO A 93 16.17 -22.45 -4.87
C PRO A 93 15.35 -23.75 -4.89
N LEU A 94 14.75 -24.11 -3.76
CA LEU A 94 13.89 -25.30 -3.63
C LEU A 94 12.58 -25.13 -4.43
N TYR A 95 11.92 -23.98 -4.33
CA TYR A 95 10.72 -23.72 -5.14
C TYR A 95 11.02 -23.78 -6.64
N VAL A 96 12.19 -23.30 -7.04
CA VAL A 96 12.65 -23.33 -8.43
C VAL A 96 12.93 -24.76 -8.90
N SER A 97 13.55 -25.60 -8.07
CA SER A 97 13.77 -27.01 -8.42
C SER A 97 12.46 -27.79 -8.51
N LEU A 98 11.51 -27.56 -7.60
CA LEU A 98 10.18 -28.19 -7.63
C LEU A 98 9.37 -27.75 -8.85
N LEU A 99 9.44 -26.46 -9.22
CA LEU A 99 8.87 -25.97 -10.47
C LEU A 99 9.47 -26.68 -11.68
N TRP A 100 10.80 -26.82 -11.69
CA TRP A 100 11.49 -27.49 -12.79
C TRP A 100 11.08 -28.96 -12.90
N GLU A 101 10.98 -29.68 -11.80
CA GLU A 101 10.54 -31.08 -11.76
C GLU A 101 9.11 -31.25 -12.30
N LYS A 102 8.20 -30.30 -12.02
CA LYS A 102 6.84 -30.33 -12.58
C LYS A 102 6.77 -30.00 -14.07
N ILE A 103 7.71 -29.18 -14.58
CA ILE A 103 7.74 -28.74 -15.98
C ILE A 103 8.54 -29.72 -16.86
N GLU A 104 9.54 -30.39 -16.31
CA GLU A 104 10.46 -31.28 -17.03
C GLU A 104 9.78 -32.37 -17.89
N PRO A 105 8.72 -33.07 -17.42
CA PRO A 105 8.01 -34.06 -18.24
C PRO A 105 7.45 -33.47 -19.53
N TYR A 106 6.81 -32.29 -19.45
CA TYR A 106 6.24 -31.60 -20.61
C TYR A 106 7.32 -31.12 -21.59
N VAL A 107 8.49 -30.71 -21.08
CA VAL A 107 9.65 -30.35 -21.91
C VAL A 107 10.22 -31.59 -22.62
N ASN A 108 10.25 -32.73 -21.93
CA ASN A 108 10.71 -34.00 -22.51
C ASN A 108 9.72 -34.56 -23.55
N ASP A 109 8.40 -34.36 -23.39
CA ASP A 109 7.42 -34.71 -24.41
C ASP A 109 7.63 -33.93 -25.72
N VAL A 110 7.97 -32.63 -25.62
CA VAL A 110 8.34 -31.81 -26.78
C VAL A 110 9.66 -32.27 -27.41
N ARG A 111 10.58 -32.83 -26.62
CA ARG A 111 11.87 -33.38 -27.09
C ARG A 111 11.69 -34.56 -28.02
N HIS A 112 10.68 -35.40 -27.80
CA HIS A 112 10.36 -36.52 -28.68
C HIS A 112 9.88 -36.06 -30.07
N LEU A 113 9.28 -34.87 -30.15
CA LEU A 113 8.80 -34.29 -31.41
C LEU A 113 9.86 -33.41 -32.10
N LEU A 114 10.68 -32.69 -31.33
CA LEU A 114 11.59 -31.65 -31.82
C LEU A 114 12.90 -31.56 -31.00
N PRO A 115 13.86 -32.50 -31.19
CA PRO A 115 15.01 -32.67 -30.29
C PRO A 115 15.95 -31.45 -30.23
N LYS A 116 16.23 -30.79 -31.37
CA LYS A 116 17.11 -29.60 -31.41
C LYS A 116 16.49 -28.37 -30.73
N GLN A 117 15.17 -28.26 -30.74
CA GLN A 117 14.43 -27.15 -30.12
C GLN A 117 14.21 -27.39 -28.63
N ALA A 118 14.09 -28.65 -28.20
CA ALA A 118 13.96 -28.99 -26.79
C ALA A 118 15.24 -28.72 -25.97
N ASP A 119 16.43 -29.02 -26.50
CA ASP A 119 17.69 -28.75 -25.78
C ASP A 119 17.94 -27.24 -25.63
N THR A 120 17.60 -26.44 -26.65
CA THR A 120 17.66 -24.97 -26.60
C THR A 120 16.59 -24.38 -25.68
N LEU A 121 15.36 -24.90 -25.70
CA LEU A 121 14.31 -24.52 -24.74
C LEU A 121 14.73 -24.82 -23.30
N ARG A 122 15.35 -25.98 -23.05
CA ARG A 122 15.82 -26.39 -21.72
C ARG A 122 16.90 -25.45 -21.20
N GLN A 123 17.93 -25.15 -22.00
CA GLN A 123 18.99 -24.22 -21.63
C GLN A 123 18.47 -22.80 -21.41
N ASN A 124 17.59 -22.30 -22.28
CA ASN A 124 17.00 -20.98 -22.14
C ASN A 124 16.13 -20.89 -20.89
N ALA A 125 15.25 -21.88 -20.65
CA ALA A 125 14.39 -21.91 -19.48
C ALA A 125 15.22 -21.96 -18.18
N ALA A 126 16.21 -22.85 -18.09
CA ALA A 126 17.09 -22.92 -16.92
C ALA A 126 17.93 -21.64 -16.72
N GLY A 127 18.41 -21.04 -17.82
CA GLY A 127 19.16 -19.77 -17.80
C GLY A 127 18.32 -18.58 -17.33
N HIS A 128 17.08 -18.45 -17.82
CA HIS A 128 16.17 -17.40 -17.39
C HIS A 128 15.70 -17.59 -15.95
N LEU A 129 15.43 -18.82 -15.53
CA LEU A 129 15.01 -19.14 -14.17
C LEU A 129 16.13 -18.82 -13.16
N SER A 130 17.36 -19.25 -13.43
CA SER A 130 18.52 -18.94 -12.59
C SER A 130 18.89 -17.45 -12.58
N GLY A 131 18.79 -16.76 -13.71
CA GLY A 131 18.96 -15.31 -13.80
C GLY A 131 17.91 -14.54 -12.99
N GLY A 132 16.64 -14.91 -13.11
CA GLY A 132 15.53 -14.35 -12.35
C GLY A 132 15.71 -14.56 -10.84
N VAL A 133 16.09 -15.77 -10.43
CA VAL A 133 16.42 -16.09 -9.02
C VAL A 133 17.55 -15.21 -8.51
N LYS A 134 18.63 -15.02 -9.28
CA LYS A 134 19.75 -14.16 -8.87
C LYS A 134 19.33 -12.69 -8.68
N ILE A 135 18.47 -12.16 -9.55
CA ILE A 135 17.91 -10.81 -9.43
C ILE A 135 17.03 -10.69 -8.18
N LEU A 136 16.13 -11.67 -7.97
CA LEU A 136 15.24 -11.71 -6.81
C LEU A 136 16.01 -11.82 -5.50
N LEU A 137 16.97 -12.74 -5.40
CA LEU A 137 17.85 -12.91 -4.23
C LEU A 137 18.65 -11.63 -3.96
N GLY A 138 19.27 -11.04 -5.00
CA GLY A 138 20.03 -9.81 -4.84
C GLY A 138 19.19 -8.62 -4.40
N THR A 139 17.94 -8.53 -4.87
CA THR A 139 16.99 -7.48 -4.45
C THR A 139 16.51 -7.70 -3.03
N ALA A 140 16.13 -8.93 -2.69
CA ALA A 140 15.67 -9.28 -1.34
C ALA A 140 16.79 -9.12 -0.30
N GLN A 141 18.02 -9.51 -0.62
CA GLN A 141 19.19 -9.27 0.25
C GLN A 141 19.41 -7.79 0.48
N LYS A 142 19.37 -6.94 -0.56
CA LYS A 142 19.46 -5.47 -0.39
C LYS A 142 18.38 -4.91 0.52
N LEU A 143 17.16 -5.44 0.46
CA LEU A 143 16.06 -5.04 1.34
C LEU A 143 16.28 -5.50 2.79
N LEU A 144 16.79 -6.72 2.99
CA LEU A 144 17.04 -7.29 4.32
C LEU A 144 18.30 -6.73 5.00
N SER A 145 19.36 -6.47 4.26
CA SER A 145 20.67 -6.03 4.77
C SER A 145 20.91 -4.52 4.59
N GLY A 146 20.00 -3.81 3.94
CA GLY A 146 20.11 -2.38 3.69
C GLY A 146 19.96 -1.57 4.98
N SER A 147 21.06 -1.35 5.68
CA SER A 147 21.13 -0.41 6.81
C SER A 147 20.56 0.96 6.44
N MET A 148 20.77 1.41 5.20
CA MET A 148 20.20 2.65 4.65
C MET A 148 18.67 2.60 4.50
N ALA A 149 18.09 1.45 4.13
CA ALA A 149 16.63 1.28 4.10
C ALA A 149 16.05 1.35 5.51
N LEU A 150 16.76 0.79 6.50
CA LEU A 150 16.37 0.86 7.90
C LEU A 150 16.46 2.29 8.44
N VAL A 151 17.51 3.05 8.10
CA VAL A 151 17.66 4.47 8.50
C VAL A 151 16.57 5.35 7.86
N ASN A 152 16.26 5.15 6.57
CA ASN A 152 15.16 5.87 5.92
C ASN A 152 13.81 5.51 6.52
N LEU A 153 13.56 4.21 6.76
CA LEU A 153 12.35 3.74 7.41
C LEU A 153 12.22 4.34 8.82
N LEU A 154 13.28 4.29 9.63
CA LEU A 154 13.30 4.88 10.98
C LEU A 154 13.07 6.39 10.94
N SER A 155 13.67 7.11 9.97
CA SER A 155 13.44 8.54 9.80
C SER A 155 11.97 8.83 9.52
N VAL A 156 11.35 8.10 8.59
CA VAL A 156 9.91 8.24 8.29
C VAL A 156 9.06 7.82 9.49
N LEU A 157 9.37 6.69 10.15
CA LEU A 157 8.65 6.15 11.31
C LEU A 157 8.66 7.11 12.50
N VAL A 158 9.74 7.86 12.72
CA VAL A 158 9.87 8.78 13.87
C VAL A 158 9.38 10.18 13.51
N ILE A 159 9.75 10.71 12.35
CA ILE A 159 9.40 12.08 11.96
C ILE A 159 7.90 12.18 11.66
N THR A 160 7.30 11.19 11.01
CA THR A 160 5.89 11.27 10.59
C THR A 160 4.92 11.43 11.77
N PRO A 161 4.97 10.62 12.85
CA PRO A 161 4.09 10.81 14.00
C PRO A 161 4.30 12.14 14.72
N VAL A 162 5.55 12.62 14.79
CA VAL A 162 5.88 13.94 15.37
C VAL A 162 5.25 15.05 14.54
N VAL A 163 5.44 15.03 13.22
CA VAL A 163 4.83 16.01 12.31
C VAL A 163 3.31 15.93 12.37
N ALA A 164 2.73 14.73 12.37
CA ALA A 164 1.30 14.54 12.53
C ALA A 164 0.77 15.14 13.84
N PHE A 165 1.48 14.98 14.96
CA PHE A 165 1.12 15.60 16.24
C PHE A 165 1.04 17.14 16.14
N TYR A 166 2.08 17.79 15.61
CA TYR A 166 2.10 19.25 15.46
C TYR A 166 1.01 19.74 14.50
N LEU A 167 0.82 19.05 13.38
CA LEU A 167 -0.23 19.38 12.42
C LEU A 167 -1.62 19.19 13.00
N LEU A 168 -1.85 18.14 13.80
CA LEU A 168 -3.13 17.89 14.46
C LEU A 168 -3.40 18.94 15.56
N ARG A 169 -2.37 19.36 16.29
CA ARG A 169 -2.42 20.44 17.28
C ARG A 169 -2.85 21.76 16.64
N ASP A 170 -2.17 22.16 15.57
CA ASP A 170 -2.34 23.47 14.93
C ASP A 170 -3.26 23.42 13.69
N TRP A 171 -3.96 22.32 13.46
CA TRP A 171 -4.83 22.07 12.31
C TRP A 171 -5.78 23.24 12.03
N THR A 172 -6.46 23.73 13.06
CA THR A 172 -7.39 24.86 12.94
C THR A 172 -6.69 26.14 12.47
N LYS A 173 -5.47 26.41 12.95
CA LYS A 173 -4.69 27.59 12.53
C LYS A 173 -4.24 27.44 11.09
N PHE A 174 -3.82 26.24 10.69
CA PHE A 174 -3.45 25.92 9.31
C PHE A 174 -4.62 26.16 8.34
N CYS A 175 -5.81 25.62 8.65
CA CYS A 175 -7.01 25.88 7.84
C CYS A 175 -7.39 27.37 7.79
N LEU A 176 -7.24 28.10 8.91
CA LEU A 176 -7.51 29.54 8.94
C LEU A 176 -6.50 30.34 8.10
N ALA A 177 -5.23 29.94 8.08
CA ALA A 177 -4.21 30.57 7.26
C ALA A 177 -4.53 30.40 5.77
N ILE A 178 -4.91 29.19 5.34
CA ILE A 178 -5.35 28.92 3.97
C ILE A 178 -6.56 29.79 3.61
N ARG A 179 -7.53 29.91 4.52
CA ARG A 179 -8.72 30.75 4.31
C ARG A 179 -8.41 32.24 4.14
N ARG A 180 -7.34 32.74 4.77
CA ARG A 180 -6.92 34.15 4.65
C ARG A 180 -6.29 34.47 3.29
N LEU A 181 -5.82 33.48 2.56
CA LEU A 181 -5.26 33.64 1.21
C LEU A 181 -6.35 33.72 0.13
N MET A 182 -7.61 33.50 0.47
CA MET A 182 -8.72 33.45 -0.49
C MET A 182 -9.22 34.86 -0.85
N PRO A 183 -9.53 35.15 -2.13
CA PRO A 183 -10.17 36.39 -2.53
C PRO A 183 -11.50 36.60 -1.80
N ARG A 184 -11.75 37.82 -1.30
CA ARG A 184 -12.90 38.12 -0.43
C ARG A 184 -14.25 37.95 -1.13
N GLU A 185 -14.32 38.27 -2.42
CA GLU A 185 -15.55 38.26 -3.21
C GLU A 185 -16.13 36.84 -3.35
N GLU A 186 -15.26 35.85 -3.62
CA GLU A 186 -15.65 34.45 -3.85
C GLU A 186 -15.50 33.57 -2.61
N ALA A 187 -15.09 34.13 -1.46
CA ALA A 187 -14.75 33.35 -0.26
C ALA A 187 -15.89 32.42 0.20
N LYS A 188 -17.15 32.84 0.04
CA LYS A 188 -18.32 32.02 0.39
C LYS A 188 -18.47 30.82 -0.53
N THR A 189 -18.36 31.04 -1.85
CA THR A 189 -18.43 30.00 -2.89
C THR A 189 -17.32 28.98 -2.69
N ILE A 190 -16.06 29.45 -2.58
CA ILE A 190 -14.91 28.54 -2.45
C ILE A 190 -14.99 27.76 -1.14
N ARG A 191 -15.44 28.38 -0.03
CA ARG A 191 -15.62 27.66 1.24
C ARG A 191 -16.68 26.57 1.15
N SER A 192 -17.79 26.81 0.44
CA SER A 192 -18.82 25.80 0.21
C SER A 192 -18.27 24.63 -0.60
N LEU A 193 -17.56 24.92 -1.70
CA LEU A 193 -16.92 23.90 -2.54
C LEU A 193 -15.88 23.09 -1.76
N LEU A 194 -15.00 23.74 -1.00
CA LEU A 194 -14.00 23.05 -0.18
C LEU A 194 -14.63 22.16 0.89
N ALA A 195 -15.76 22.56 1.47
CA ALA A 195 -16.48 21.72 2.43
C ALA A 195 -17.05 20.46 1.75
N GLN A 196 -17.68 20.61 0.59
CA GLN A 196 -18.21 19.47 -0.19
C GLN A 196 -17.08 18.53 -0.65
N MET A 197 -15.97 19.08 -1.17
CA MET A 197 -14.79 18.31 -1.54
C MET A 197 -14.21 17.56 -0.33
N ASN A 198 -14.12 18.23 0.82
CA ASN A 198 -13.63 17.60 2.03
C ASN A 198 -14.51 16.44 2.49
N ASP A 199 -15.83 16.57 2.39
CA ASP A 199 -16.76 15.51 2.79
C ASP A 199 -16.65 14.28 1.87
N ILE A 200 -16.54 14.50 0.55
CA ILE A 200 -16.33 13.42 -0.43
C ILE A 200 -14.96 12.77 -0.24
N ILE A 201 -13.88 13.55 -0.18
CA ILE A 201 -12.51 13.04 -0.03
C ILE A 201 -12.38 12.30 1.29
N SER A 202 -12.73 12.91 2.42
CA SER A 202 -12.61 12.25 3.72
C SER A 202 -13.46 10.98 3.83
N GLY A 203 -14.64 10.96 3.20
CA GLY A 203 -15.48 9.77 3.08
C GLY A 203 -14.79 8.67 2.28
N PHE A 204 -14.31 8.98 1.08
CA PHE A 204 -13.61 8.06 0.19
C PHE A 204 -12.35 7.48 0.86
N VAL A 205 -11.44 8.32 1.36
CA VAL A 205 -10.15 7.80 1.87
C VAL A 205 -10.35 6.95 3.14
N ARG A 206 -11.35 7.27 3.98
CA ARG A 206 -11.72 6.42 5.13
C ARG A 206 -12.37 5.12 4.73
N GLY A 207 -13.29 5.18 3.76
CA GLY A 207 -13.89 4.00 3.17
C GLY A 207 -12.81 3.06 2.65
N GLN A 208 -11.92 3.60 1.82
CA GLN A 208 -10.86 2.83 1.18
C GLN A 208 -9.81 2.31 2.18
N ALA A 209 -9.40 3.10 3.16
CA ALA A 209 -8.52 2.61 4.22
C ALA A 209 -9.15 1.44 4.99
N THR A 210 -10.46 1.49 5.23
CA THR A 210 -11.20 0.40 5.88
C THR A 210 -11.28 -0.83 4.99
N VAL A 211 -11.54 -0.66 3.68
CA VAL A 211 -11.52 -1.75 2.69
C VAL A 211 -10.14 -2.43 2.67
N CYS A 212 -9.06 -1.66 2.56
CA CYS A 212 -7.68 -2.16 2.61
C CYS A 212 -7.39 -3.00 3.85
N LEU A 213 -7.80 -2.50 5.03
CA LEU A 213 -7.62 -3.21 6.30
C LEU A 213 -8.45 -4.51 6.34
N CYS A 214 -9.73 -4.45 5.96
CA CYS A 214 -10.61 -5.62 5.93
C CYS A 214 -10.09 -6.70 4.98
N LEU A 215 -9.70 -6.34 3.76
CA LEU A 215 -9.13 -7.27 2.78
C LEU A 215 -7.78 -7.80 3.23
N GLY A 216 -6.92 -6.94 3.78
CA GLY A 216 -5.62 -7.35 4.31
C GLY A 216 -5.75 -8.42 5.38
N VAL A 217 -6.66 -8.23 6.35
CA VAL A 217 -6.96 -9.23 7.39
C VAL A 217 -7.59 -10.48 6.78
N PHE A 218 -8.58 -10.32 5.90
CA PHE A 218 -9.27 -11.44 5.27
C PHE A 218 -8.30 -12.36 4.50
N TYR A 219 -7.47 -11.79 3.63
CA TYR A 219 -6.50 -12.56 2.85
C TYR A 219 -5.37 -13.10 3.71
N ALA A 220 -4.87 -12.33 4.68
CA ALA A 220 -3.84 -12.81 5.60
C ALA A 220 -4.30 -14.06 6.35
N VAL A 221 -5.50 -14.01 6.93
CA VAL A 221 -6.07 -15.13 7.66
C VAL A 221 -6.40 -16.28 6.70
N GLY A 222 -7.10 -16.02 5.59
CA GLY A 222 -7.53 -17.05 4.66
C GLY A 222 -6.35 -17.82 4.04
N LEU A 223 -5.30 -17.12 3.61
CA LEU A 223 -4.13 -17.76 3.00
C LEU A 223 -3.26 -18.48 4.04
N THR A 224 -3.10 -17.92 5.25
CA THR A 224 -2.37 -18.60 6.33
C THR A 224 -3.10 -19.86 6.80
N LEU A 225 -4.43 -19.82 6.94
CA LEU A 225 -5.23 -20.99 7.30
C LEU A 225 -5.22 -22.06 6.20
N SER A 226 -5.03 -21.67 4.93
CA SER A 226 -4.85 -22.60 3.81
C SER A 226 -3.48 -23.30 3.83
N GLY A 227 -2.57 -22.92 4.74
CA GLY A 227 -1.23 -23.50 4.88
C GLY A 227 -0.19 -22.92 3.92
N LEU A 228 -0.47 -21.81 3.24
CA LEU A 228 0.46 -21.17 2.32
C LEU A 228 1.62 -20.53 3.10
N ASP A 229 2.87 -20.85 2.75
CA ASP A 229 4.07 -20.45 3.53
C ASP A 229 4.24 -18.93 3.66
N LEU A 230 3.70 -18.16 2.70
CA LEU A 230 3.70 -16.70 2.68
C LEU A 230 2.31 -16.07 2.84
N GLY A 231 1.33 -16.82 3.38
CA GLY A 231 -0.06 -16.39 3.42
C GLY A 231 -0.27 -15.03 4.10
N LEU A 232 0.40 -14.77 5.22
CA LEU A 232 0.30 -13.50 5.94
C LEU A 232 0.96 -12.35 5.14
N LEU A 233 2.18 -12.54 4.65
CA LEU A 233 2.90 -11.54 3.86
C LEU A 233 2.12 -11.17 2.60
N ILE A 234 1.67 -12.17 1.85
CA ILE A 234 0.88 -11.96 0.63
C ILE A 234 -0.46 -11.30 0.99
N GLY A 235 -1.15 -11.77 2.02
CA GLY A 235 -2.44 -11.21 2.43
C GLY A 235 -2.38 -9.76 2.89
N LEU A 236 -1.40 -9.40 3.72
CA LEU A 236 -1.16 -8.01 4.11
C LEU A 236 -0.73 -7.15 2.91
N GLY A 237 0.08 -7.71 2.01
CA GLY A 237 0.47 -7.07 0.75
C GLY A 237 -0.72 -6.78 -0.15
N ILE A 238 -1.66 -7.73 -0.28
CA ILE A 238 -2.92 -7.54 -1.01
C ILE A 238 -3.71 -6.38 -0.40
N GLY A 239 -3.96 -6.40 0.92
CA GLY A 239 -4.69 -5.33 1.59
C GLY A 239 -4.07 -3.94 1.39
N ALA A 240 -2.74 -3.85 1.46
CA ALA A 240 -2.02 -2.60 1.20
C ALA A 240 -2.14 -2.14 -0.27
N MET A 241 -2.02 -3.06 -1.23
CA MET A 241 -2.14 -2.78 -2.66
C MET A 241 -3.57 -2.54 -3.12
N SER A 242 -4.58 -3.04 -2.40
CA SER A 242 -6.01 -2.83 -2.67
C SER A 242 -6.45 -1.38 -2.56
N PHE A 243 -5.56 -0.46 -2.15
CA PHE A 243 -5.82 0.97 -2.32
C PHE A 243 -6.04 1.31 -3.79
N ILE A 244 -5.32 0.65 -4.70
CA ILE A 244 -5.57 0.68 -6.15
C ILE A 244 -6.47 -0.51 -6.49
N PRO A 245 -7.70 -0.28 -7.00
CA PRO A 245 -8.63 -1.36 -7.32
C PRO A 245 -8.01 -2.44 -8.21
N TYR A 246 -8.33 -3.71 -7.94
CA TYR A 246 -7.88 -4.91 -8.66
C TYR A 246 -6.38 -5.21 -8.65
N VAL A 247 -5.50 -4.26 -8.34
CA VAL A 247 -4.04 -4.47 -8.33
C VAL A 247 -3.66 -5.47 -7.24
N GLY A 248 -4.14 -5.23 -6.01
CA GLY A 248 -3.85 -6.11 -4.89
C GLY A 248 -4.32 -7.54 -5.14
N SER A 249 -5.57 -7.73 -5.54
CA SER A 249 -6.14 -9.06 -5.76
C SER A 249 -5.52 -9.79 -6.94
N THR A 250 -5.22 -9.10 -8.05
CA THR A 250 -4.60 -9.74 -9.23
C THR A 250 -3.16 -10.19 -8.93
N VAL A 251 -2.33 -9.30 -8.38
CA VAL A 251 -0.94 -9.62 -8.02
C VAL A 251 -0.91 -10.69 -6.94
N GLY A 252 -1.75 -10.55 -5.91
CA GLY A 252 -1.88 -11.52 -4.85
C GLY A 252 -2.34 -12.89 -5.33
N PHE A 253 -3.30 -12.95 -6.26
CA PHE A 253 -3.80 -14.19 -6.83
C PHE A 253 -2.70 -14.91 -7.60
N ALA A 254 -2.01 -14.20 -8.50
CA ALA A 254 -0.91 -14.76 -9.27
C ALA A 254 0.20 -15.31 -8.35
N LEU A 255 0.60 -14.55 -7.33
CA LEU A 255 1.62 -14.98 -6.37
C LEU A 255 1.15 -16.19 -5.52
N SER A 256 -0.08 -16.16 -5.03
CA SER A 256 -0.61 -17.21 -4.14
C SER A 256 -0.84 -18.52 -4.88
N VAL A 257 -1.48 -18.47 -6.05
CA VAL A 257 -1.75 -19.65 -6.88
C VAL A 257 -0.45 -20.20 -7.44
N GLY A 258 0.45 -19.31 -7.91
CA GLY A 258 1.78 -19.70 -8.37
C GLY A 258 2.54 -20.43 -7.27
N LEU A 259 2.66 -19.85 -6.08
CA LEU A 259 3.34 -20.48 -4.94
C LEU A 259 2.67 -21.79 -4.52
N ALA A 260 1.34 -21.83 -4.47
CA ALA A 260 0.59 -23.04 -4.11
C ALA A 260 0.81 -24.20 -5.08
N ALA A 261 0.90 -23.92 -6.39
CA ALA A 261 1.15 -24.95 -7.39
C ALA A 261 2.54 -25.60 -7.24
N VAL A 262 3.50 -24.85 -6.70
CA VAL A 262 4.85 -25.36 -6.37
C VAL A 262 4.85 -26.07 -5.02
N GLN A 263 4.25 -25.44 -4.01
CA GLN A 263 4.32 -25.88 -2.62
C GLN A 263 3.51 -27.15 -2.37
N PHE A 264 2.38 -27.32 -3.08
CA PHE A 264 1.48 -28.45 -2.88
C PHE A 264 1.44 -29.36 -4.10
N ASP A 265 1.37 -30.66 -3.87
CA ASP A 265 1.14 -31.67 -4.90
C ASP A 265 -0.34 -31.97 -5.12
N ASP A 266 -1.19 -31.56 -4.19
CA ASP A 266 -2.63 -31.74 -4.25
C ASP A 266 -3.35 -30.50 -4.80
N TRP A 267 -4.12 -30.70 -5.87
CA TRP A 267 -4.95 -29.67 -6.49
C TRP A 267 -6.02 -29.11 -5.55
N HIS A 268 -6.45 -29.87 -4.55
CA HIS A 268 -7.44 -29.43 -3.57
C HIS A 268 -6.98 -28.17 -2.82
N ARG A 269 -5.70 -28.08 -2.44
CA ARG A 269 -5.17 -26.90 -1.73
C ARG A 269 -5.11 -25.65 -2.62
N VAL A 270 -4.78 -25.83 -3.89
CA VAL A 270 -4.83 -24.76 -4.90
C VAL A 270 -6.28 -24.28 -5.07
N ALA A 271 -7.24 -25.21 -5.15
CA ALA A 271 -8.66 -24.89 -5.24
C ALA A 271 -9.16 -24.10 -4.01
N VAL A 272 -8.74 -24.47 -2.79
CA VAL A 272 -9.07 -23.71 -1.57
C VAL A 272 -8.57 -22.26 -1.67
N ILE A 273 -7.35 -22.04 -2.15
CA ILE A 273 -6.82 -20.67 -2.33
C ILE A 273 -7.63 -19.90 -3.37
N VAL A 274 -7.98 -20.52 -4.49
CA VAL A 274 -8.85 -19.90 -5.51
C VAL A 274 -10.20 -19.50 -4.90
N VAL A 275 -10.79 -20.36 -4.05
CA VAL A 275 -12.03 -20.05 -3.33
C VAL A 275 -11.85 -18.87 -2.37
N VAL A 276 -10.73 -18.79 -1.64
CA VAL A 276 -10.42 -17.62 -0.78
C VAL A 276 -10.42 -16.33 -1.61
N PHE A 277 -9.80 -16.32 -2.80
CA PHE A 277 -9.82 -15.16 -3.69
C PHE A 277 -11.20 -14.84 -4.25
N PHE A 278 -11.96 -15.85 -4.63
CA PHE A 278 -13.33 -15.66 -5.09
C PHE A 278 -14.20 -15.02 -3.99
N LEU A 279 -14.11 -15.53 -2.77
CA LEU A 279 -14.81 -14.97 -1.61
C LEU A 279 -14.33 -13.56 -1.28
N GLY A 280 -13.03 -13.29 -1.37
CA GLY A 280 -12.46 -11.97 -1.14
C GLY A 280 -12.93 -10.95 -2.18
N GLN A 281 -13.02 -11.33 -3.46
CA GLN A 281 -13.55 -10.49 -4.53
C GLN A 281 -15.05 -10.23 -4.37
N MET A 282 -15.83 -11.25 -4.01
CA MET A 282 -17.25 -11.09 -3.67
C MET A 282 -17.42 -10.13 -2.48
N LEU A 283 -16.59 -10.27 -1.45
CA LEU A 283 -16.60 -9.39 -0.28
C LEU A 283 -16.24 -7.95 -0.66
N GLU A 284 -15.20 -7.76 -1.47
CA GLU A 284 -14.76 -6.45 -1.96
C GLU A 284 -15.85 -5.75 -2.80
N GLY A 285 -16.31 -6.41 -3.87
CA GLY A 285 -17.20 -5.82 -4.86
C GLY A 285 -18.63 -5.66 -4.37
N ASN A 286 -19.16 -6.63 -3.62
CA ASN A 286 -20.59 -6.63 -3.26
C ASN A 286 -20.88 -6.06 -1.88
N VAL A 287 -19.89 -6.02 -0.97
CA VAL A 287 -20.13 -5.64 0.43
C VAL A 287 -19.28 -4.47 0.85
N LEU A 288 -17.95 -4.58 0.77
CA LEU A 288 -17.04 -3.57 1.32
C LEU A 288 -17.08 -2.28 0.50
N THR A 289 -16.91 -2.36 -0.82
CA THR A 289 -16.85 -1.16 -1.68
C THR A 289 -18.17 -0.38 -1.65
N PRO A 290 -19.36 -0.99 -1.83
CA PRO A 290 -20.61 -0.24 -1.79
C PRO A 290 -20.89 0.40 -0.43
N LYS A 291 -20.67 -0.33 0.67
CA LYS A 291 -20.98 0.17 2.03
C LYS A 291 -19.98 1.19 2.55
N LEU A 292 -18.70 1.02 2.24
CA LEU A 292 -17.63 1.85 2.82
C LEU A 292 -17.26 3.04 1.92
N VAL A 293 -17.31 2.85 0.59
CA VAL A 293 -16.92 3.87 -0.39
C VAL A 293 -18.14 4.43 -1.12
N GLY A 294 -19.03 3.58 -1.63
CA GLY A 294 -20.17 3.96 -2.47
C GLY A 294 -21.14 4.95 -1.80
N GLU A 295 -21.57 4.66 -0.57
CA GLU A 295 -22.48 5.53 0.19
C GLU A 295 -21.93 6.94 0.46
N LYS A 296 -20.61 7.15 0.42
CA LYS A 296 -19.97 8.44 0.69
C LYS A 296 -19.68 9.28 -0.55
N VAL A 297 -19.57 8.65 -1.71
CA VAL A 297 -19.31 9.35 -2.99
C VAL A 297 -20.63 9.69 -3.70
N GLY A 298 -21.77 9.16 -3.25
CA GLY A 298 -23.09 9.50 -3.78
C GLY A 298 -23.35 8.97 -5.20
N LEU A 299 -22.52 8.03 -5.66
CA LEU A 299 -22.73 7.36 -6.94
C LEU A 299 -23.84 6.32 -6.78
N HIS A 300 -24.91 6.49 -7.55
CA HIS A 300 -26.02 5.54 -7.57
C HIS A 300 -25.48 4.16 -7.99
N PRO A 301 -25.89 3.04 -7.35
CA PRO A 301 -25.35 1.68 -7.57
C PRO A 301 -25.40 1.13 -9.01
N VAL A 302 -25.97 1.87 -9.94
CA VAL A 302 -26.09 1.51 -11.37
C VAL A 302 -24.87 1.98 -12.18
N TRP A 303 -24.05 2.90 -11.64
CA TRP A 303 -22.92 3.49 -12.34
C TRP A 303 -21.55 2.92 -11.92
N VAL A 304 -21.53 2.00 -10.95
CA VAL A 304 -20.35 1.28 -10.44
C VAL A 304 -20.47 -0.17 -10.83
#